data_AF-A0AAV3RRV4-F1
#
_entry.id   AF-A0AAV3RRV4-F1
#
_cell.length_a   1.000
_cell.length_b   1.000
_cell.length_c   1.000
_cell.angle_alpha   90.00
_cell.angle_beta   90.00
_cell.angle_gamma   90.00
#
_symmetry.space_group_name_H-M   'P 1'
#
loop_
_entity.id
_entity.type
_entity.pdbx_description
1 polymer ?
#
loop_
_entity_poly.entity_id
_entity_poly.type
_entity_poly.pdbx_seq_one_letter_code
_entity_poly.pdbx_strand_id
1 'polypeptide(L)'
;MFDVLECMPTLENLTLKGTDDMDDEDVPFRVRKHRKVPKCLTSSLKMVSVEKFSGRRDQVAMLGHILQNASLLQTMTVMTGNMDIDAKYNFIRQLSKFRRSSVMCTIEFS
;
A
#
# COMPACT_ATOMS: atom_id res chain seq x y z
N MET A 1 2.95 9.04 8.55
CA MET A 1 2.50 8.86 7.14
C MET A 1 0.98 8.78 7.08
N PHE A 2 0.33 7.92 7.86
CA PHE A 2 -1.14 7.90 7.93
C PHE A 2 -1.76 9.13 8.60
N ASP A 3 -0.99 9.92 9.35
CA ASP A 3 -1.47 11.13 10.03
C ASP A 3 -1.98 12.19 9.05
N VAL A 4 -1.40 12.25 7.83
CA VAL A 4 -1.87 13.15 6.76
C VAL A 4 -3.23 12.72 6.22
N LEU A 5 -3.51 11.41 6.21
CA LEU A 5 -4.79 10.87 5.72
C LEU A 5 -5.95 11.17 6.69
N GLU A 6 -5.66 11.44 7.97
CA GLU A 6 -6.68 11.88 8.93
C GLU A 6 -7.28 13.24 8.53
N CYS A 7 -6.50 14.10 7.88
CA CYS A 7 -6.95 15.40 7.37
C CYS A 7 -7.79 15.31 6.09
N MET A 8 -7.89 14.12 5.47
CA MET A 8 -8.55 13.92 4.18
C MET A 8 -9.62 12.82 4.28
N PRO A 9 -10.67 12.99 5.10
CA PRO A 9 -11.61 11.92 5.43
C PRO A 9 -12.47 11.42 4.25
N THR A 10 -12.51 12.18 3.14
CA THR A 10 -13.26 11.85 1.93
C THR A 10 -12.35 11.51 0.74
N LEU A 11 -11.05 11.26 0.99
CA LEU A 11 -10.11 10.89 -0.06
C LEU A 11 -10.57 9.62 -0.78
N GLU A 12 -10.77 9.70 -2.10
CA GLU A 12 -11.17 8.56 -2.92
C GLU A 12 -9.98 7.91 -3.65
N ASN A 13 -8.96 8.70 -3.97
CA ASN A 13 -7.81 8.27 -4.77
C ASN A 13 -6.51 8.61 -4.04
N LEU A 14 -5.66 7.61 -3.83
CA LEU A 14 -4.37 7.77 -3.17
C LEU A 14 -3.24 7.32 -4.09
N THR A 15 -2.31 8.22 -4.39
CA THR A 15 -1.06 7.88 -5.10
C THR A 15 0.10 7.91 -4.14
N LEU A 16 0.85 6.81 -4.08
CA LEU A 16 2.04 6.61 -3.26
C LEU A 16 3.24 6.48 -4.18
N LYS A 17 4.21 7.39 -4.05
CA LYS A 17 5.40 7.40 -4.90
C LYS A 17 6.61 6.95 -4.09
N GLY A 18 7.22 5.84 -4.50
CA GLY A 18 8.53 5.44 -4.00
C GLY A 18 9.60 6.47 -4.38
N THR A 19 10.54 6.71 -3.48
CA THR A 19 11.77 7.45 -3.80
C THR A 19 12.83 6.49 -4.33
N ASP A 20 13.66 6.97 -5.26
CA ASP A 20 14.74 6.19 -5.90
C ASP A 20 16.00 6.11 -5.01
N ASP A 21 15.92 6.56 -3.76
CA ASP A 21 17.08 6.72 -2.89
C ASP A 21 17.67 5.34 -2.56
N MET A 22 18.85 5.08 -3.13
CA MET A 22 19.60 3.83 -2.99
C MET A 22 20.33 3.70 -1.64
N ASP A 23 20.14 4.64 -0.72
CA ASP A 23 21.02 4.85 0.46
C ASP A 23 20.30 4.87 1.81
N ASP A 24 19.08 4.36 1.93
CA ASP A 24 18.56 4.04 3.26
C ASP A 24 19.02 2.63 3.61
N GLU A 25 19.96 2.50 4.57
CA GLU A 25 20.10 1.28 5.37
C GLU A 25 18.70 0.76 5.70
N ASP A 26 18.51 -0.56 5.81
CA ASP A 26 17.27 -1.19 6.25
C ASP A 26 16.89 -0.69 7.66
N VAL A 27 16.41 0.56 7.76
CA VAL A 27 15.98 1.17 9.00
C VAL A 27 14.75 0.36 9.35
N PRO A 28 14.71 -0.31 10.52
CA PRO A 28 13.58 -1.15 10.86
C PRO A 28 12.34 -0.28 10.83
N PHE A 29 11.51 -0.45 9.80
CA PHE A 29 10.24 0.22 9.70
C PHE A 29 9.37 -0.34 10.81
N ARG A 30 9.43 0.34 11.95
CA ARG A 30 8.39 0.24 12.96
C ARG A 30 7.18 0.79 12.23
N VAL A 31 6.34 -0.11 11.71
CA VAL A 31 4.94 0.19 11.47
C VAL A 31 4.47 0.75 12.81
N ARG A 32 4.44 2.07 12.95
CA ARG A 32 3.85 2.68 14.14
C ARG A 32 2.47 2.09 14.11
N LYS A 33 2.13 1.34 15.16
CA LYS A 33 0.80 0.77 15.31
C LYS A 33 -0.12 1.97 15.37
N HIS A 34 -0.62 2.42 14.22
CA HIS A 34 -1.44 3.60 14.12
C HIS A 34 -2.67 3.26 14.96
N ARG A 35 -2.84 4.00 16.05
CA ARG A 35 -3.88 3.71 17.05
C ARG A 35 -5.27 3.79 16.44
N LYS A 36 -5.40 4.45 15.29
CA LYS A 36 -6.64 4.60 14.53
C LYS A 36 -6.36 4.43 13.04
N VAL A 37 -7.30 3.77 12.37
CA VAL A 37 -7.34 3.69 10.91
C VAL A 37 -7.92 5.02 10.40
N PRO A 38 -7.24 5.72 9.48
CA PRO A 38 -7.79 6.92 8.85
C PRO A 38 -9.18 6.69 8.28
N LYS A 39 -10.09 7.64 8.51
CA LYS A 39 -11.50 7.50 8.12
C LYS A 39 -11.66 7.19 6.63
N CYS A 40 -10.89 7.85 5.76
CA CYS A 40 -10.96 7.67 4.31
C CYS A 40 -10.74 6.22 3.87
N LEU A 41 -9.87 5.46 4.54
CA LEU A 41 -9.69 4.03 4.24
C LEU A 41 -11.01 3.29 4.39
N THR A 42 -11.72 3.52 5.50
CA THR A 42 -12.96 2.80 5.81
C THR A 42 -14.20 3.34 5.10
N SER A 43 -14.18 4.56 4.55
CA SER A 43 -15.40 5.25 4.10
C SER A 43 -15.41 5.81 2.69
N SER A 44 -14.27 5.98 2.03
CA SER A 44 -14.24 6.67 0.72
C SER A 44 -13.19 6.19 -0.26
N LEU A 45 -12.10 5.57 0.21
CA LEU A 45 -10.98 5.21 -0.66
C LEU A 45 -11.38 4.10 -1.65
N LYS A 46 -11.33 4.42 -2.94
CA LYS A 46 -11.71 3.56 -4.07
C LYS A 46 -10.51 3.13 -4.90
N MET A 47 -9.50 3.99 -5.06
CA MET A 47 -8.33 3.68 -5.88
C MET A 47 -7.03 3.97 -5.13
N VAL A 48 -6.08 3.05 -5.28
CA VAL A 48 -4.70 3.23 -4.78
C VAL A 48 -3.74 2.95 -5.92
N SER A 49 -2.85 3.90 -6.19
CA SER A 49 -1.76 3.75 -7.14
C SER A 49 -0.44 3.80 -6.41
N VAL A 50 0.45 2.86 -6.69
CA VAL A 50 1.79 2.78 -6.10
C VAL A 50 2.80 2.86 -7.23
N GLU A 51 3.52 3.97 -7.29
CA GLU A 51 4.57 4.22 -8.27
C GLU A 51 5.94 3.86 -7.70
N LYS A 52 6.84 3.34 -8.55
CA LYS A 52 8.23 3.02 -8.17
C LYS A 52 8.31 2.10 -6.95
N PHE A 53 7.44 1.09 -6.93
CA PHE A 53 7.42 0.13 -5.84
C PHE A 53 8.74 -0.65 -5.83
N SER A 54 9.42 -0.67 -4.68
CA SER A 54 10.73 -1.30 -4.46
C SER A 54 10.65 -2.56 -3.61
N GLY A 55 9.47 -2.88 -3.06
CA GLY A 55 9.25 -4.15 -2.35
C GLY A 55 9.81 -4.17 -0.94
N ARG A 56 10.31 -3.01 -0.46
CA ARG A 56 10.76 -2.84 0.92
C ARG A 56 9.63 -3.20 1.89
N ARG A 57 10.03 -3.75 3.04
CA ARG A 57 9.09 -4.28 4.05
C ARG A 57 8.07 -3.24 4.52
N ASP A 58 8.47 -1.98 4.60
CA ASP A 58 7.60 -0.84 4.93
C ASP A 58 6.48 -0.64 3.92
N GLN A 59 6.82 -0.68 2.63
CA GLN A 59 5.86 -0.56 1.54
C GLN A 59 4.90 -1.75 1.56
N VAL A 60 5.41 -2.98 1.69
CA VAL A 60 4.55 -4.18 1.79
C VAL A 60 3.60 -4.09 2.98
N ALA A 61 4.09 -3.68 4.16
CA ALA A 61 3.26 -3.54 5.36
C ALA A 61 2.19 -2.45 5.19
N MET A 62 2.52 -1.34 4.54
CA MET A 62 1.57 -0.29 4.21
C MET A 62 0.46 -0.79 3.27
N LEU A 63 0.81 -1.49 2.20
CA LEU A 63 -0.19 -2.07 1.28
C LEU A 63 -1.07 -3.09 1.99
N GLY A 64 -0.48 -3.94 2.83
CA GLY A 64 -1.24 -4.87 3.67
C GLY A 64 -2.23 -4.15 4.58
N HIS A 65 -1.82 -3.06 5.23
CA HIS A 65 -2.69 -2.26 6.07
C HIS A 65 -3.85 -1.63 5.29
N ILE A 66 -3.59 -1.11 4.09
CA ILE A 66 -4.63 -0.56 3.21
C ILE A 66 -5.61 -1.66 2.81
N LEU A 67 -5.13 -2.79 2.28
CA LEU A 67 -5.98 -3.91 1.85
C LEU A 67 -6.87 -4.44 2.98
N GLN A 68 -6.34 -4.51 4.20
CA GLN A 68 -7.05 -5.02 5.37
C GLN A 68 -8.13 -4.07 5.92
N ASN A 69 -8.08 -2.77 5.61
CA ASN A 69 -8.96 -1.76 6.20
C ASN A 69 -9.81 -1.01 5.18
N ALA A 70 -9.44 -1.02 3.90
CA ALA A 70 -10.12 -0.28 2.86
C ALA A 70 -11.32 -1.08 2.30
N SER A 71 -12.48 -0.86 2.92
CA SER A 71 -13.73 -1.59 2.63
C SER A 71 -14.37 -1.25 1.29
N LEU A 72 -14.09 -0.05 0.75
CA LEU A 72 -14.63 0.43 -0.53
C LEU A 72 -13.60 0.42 -1.66
N LEU A 73 -12.40 -0.12 -1.42
CA LEU A 73 -11.33 -0.16 -2.40
C LEU A 73 -11.74 -1.02 -3.60
N GLN A 74 -11.67 -0.45 -4.80
CA GLN A 74 -12.01 -1.10 -6.06
C GLN A 74 -10.76 -1.59 -6.77
N THR A 75 -9.71 -0.76 -6.81
CA THR A 75 -8.48 -1.08 -7.54
C THR A 75 -7.25 -0.65 -6.76
N MET A 76 -6.26 -1.54 -6.69
CA MET A 76 -4.90 -1.24 -6.25
C MET A 76 -3.94 -1.53 -7.39
N THR A 77 -3.34 -0.49 -7.97
CA THR A 77 -2.34 -0.61 -9.03
C THR A 77 -0.94 -0.48 -8.42
N VAL A 78 -0.07 -1.44 -8.69
CA VAL A 78 1.32 -1.45 -8.23
C VAL A 78 2.25 -1.46 -9.44
N MET A 79 2.90 -0.32 -9.69
CA MET A 79 3.93 -0.17 -10.70
C MET A 79 5.29 -0.52 -10.10
N THR A 80 5.83 -1.67 -10.51
CA THR A 80 7.14 -2.12 -10.03
C THR A 80 8.25 -1.30 -10.65
N GLY A 81 9.23 -0.86 -9.86
CA GLY A 81 10.48 -0.30 -10.37
C GLY A 81 11.40 -1.39 -10.93
N ASN A 82 12.72 -1.19 -10.81
CA ASN A 82 13.74 -2.16 -11.22
C ASN A 82 13.86 -3.35 -10.25
N MET A 83 12.76 -4.06 -9.98
CA MET A 83 12.83 -5.34 -9.26
C MET A 83 13.23 -6.47 -10.19
N ASP A 84 14.05 -7.39 -9.68
CA ASP A 84 14.23 -8.69 -10.33
C ASP A 84 12.95 -9.54 -10.25
N ILE A 85 12.90 -10.58 -11.10
CA ILE A 85 11.71 -11.43 -11.26
C ILE A 85 11.37 -12.18 -9.97
N ASP A 86 12.39 -12.62 -9.20
CA ASP A 86 12.18 -13.38 -7.97
C ASP A 86 11.64 -12.48 -6.86
N ALA A 87 12.16 -11.26 -6.73
CA ALA A 87 11.64 -10.23 -5.84
C ALA A 87 10.19 -9.89 -6.16
N LYS A 88 9.87 -9.69 -7.45
CA LYS A 88 8.49 -9.44 -7.92
C LYS A 88 7.55 -10.60 -7.59
N TYR A 89 7.97 -11.84 -7.85
CA TYR A 89 7.16 -13.03 -7.55
C TYR A 89 6.92 -13.19 -6.04
N ASN A 90 7.98 -13.03 -5.23
CA ASN A 90 7.88 -13.10 -3.78
C ASN A 90 6.95 -12.04 -3.22
N PHE A 91 7.01 -10.81 -3.74
CA PHE A 91 6.11 -9.73 -3.38
C PHE A 91 4.66 -10.07 -3.71
N ILE A 92 4.35 -10.49 -4.94
CA ILE A 92 2.98 -10.87 -5.35
C ILE A 92 2.43 -11.95 -4.42
N ARG A 93 3.25 -12.96 -4.11
CA ARG A 93 2.91 -14.03 -3.18
C ARG A 93 2.65 -13.52 -1.77
N GLN A 94 3.42 -12.55 -1.28
CA GLN A 94 3.19 -11.93 0.03
C GLN A 94 1.90 -11.12 0.04
N LEU A 95 1.68 -10.30 -0.99
CA LEU A 95 0.51 -9.45 -1.10
C LEU A 95 -0.78 -10.28 -1.13
N SER A 96 -0.74 -11.43 -1.81
CA SER A 96 -1.87 -12.38 -1.91
C SER A 96 -2.27 -13.00 -0.57
N LYS A 97 -1.41 -12.95 0.46
CA LYS A 97 -1.73 -13.46 1.80
C LYS A 97 -2.52 -12.46 2.65
N PHE A 98 -2.55 -11.18 2.27
CA PHE A 98 -3.33 -10.20 3.01
C PHE A 98 -4.83 -10.42 2.77
N ARG A 99 -5.60 -10.40 3.86
CA ARG A 99 -7.05 -10.32 3.76
C ARG A 99 -7.43 -8.98 3.15
N ARG A 100 -8.38 -9.00 2.22
CA ARG A 100 -8.96 -7.82 1.61
C ARG A 100 -10.27 -7.50 2.34
N SER A 101 -10.41 -6.29 2.86
CA SER A 101 -11.67 -5.82 3.44
C SER A 101 -12.72 -5.58 2.36
N SER A 102 -12.31 -5.16 1.17
CA SER A 102 -13.18 -5.02 0.01
C SER A 102 -13.17 -6.30 -0.82
N VAL A 103 -14.36 -6.83 -1.10
CA VAL A 103 -14.57 -7.96 -2.01
C VAL A 103 -14.34 -7.55 -3.47
N MET A 104 -14.56 -6.27 -3.78
CA MET A 104 -14.43 -5.72 -5.15
C MET A 104 -12.99 -5.36 -5.52
N CYS A 105 -12.07 -5.36 -4.54
CA CYS A 105 -10.69 -4.92 -4.78
C CYS A 105 -9.94 -5.87 -5.72
N THR A 106 -9.62 -5.39 -6.92
CA THR A 106 -8.64 -5.98 -7.82
C THR A 106 -7.25 -5.41 -7.54
N ILE A 107 -6.23 -6.25 -7.69
CA ILE A 107 -4.84 -5.82 -7.60
C ILE A 107 -4.23 -6.00 -8.99
N GLU A 108 -3.70 -4.92 -9.53
CA GLU A 108 -3.12 -4.85 -10.86
C GLU A 108 -1.63 -4.54 -10.74
N PHE A 109 -0.81 -5.23 -11.51
CA PHE A 109 0.64 -5.02 -11.54
C PHE A 109 1.03 -4.48 -12.91
N SER A 110 1.80 -3.41 -12.93
CA SER A 110 2.37 -2.81 -14.15
C SER A 110 3.88 -2.69 -14.08
#